data_AF-A0A5K1CMT4-F1
#
_entry.id   AF-A0A5K1CMT4-F1
#
_cell.length_a   1.000
_cell.length_b   1.000
_cell.length_c   1.000
_cell.angle_alpha   90.00
_cell.angle_beta   90.00
_cell.angle_gamma   90.00
#
_symmetry.space_group_name_H-M   'P 1'
#
loop_
_entity.id
_entity.type
_entity.pdbx_description
1 polymer ?
#
loop_
_entity_poly.entity_id
_entity_poly.type
_entity_poly.pdbx_seq_one_letter_code
_entity_poly.pdbx_strand_id
1 'polypeptide(L)' 'HVLEQGKPHERSAIIEKLVGQIVRMSQQKFASNVVEKCLTFCSTAERQLLVNEILGSTDENEPLQ' A
#
# COMPACT_ATOMS: atom_id res chain seq x y z
N HIS A 1 8.20 13.26 2.24
CA HIS A 1 8.06 14.49 1.43
C HIS A 1 6.66 14.67 0.82
N VAL A 2 6.09 13.76 0.01
CA VAL A 2 4.66 13.87 -0.43
C VAL A 2 3.68 13.25 0.58
N LEU A 3 4.01 12.13 1.22
CA LEU A 3 3.10 11.48 2.18
C LEU A 3 2.94 12.23 3.52
N GLU A 4 3.92 13.07 3.87
CA GLU A 4 3.96 13.81 5.14
C GLU A 4 3.38 15.22 5.03
N GLN A 5 3.54 15.89 3.87
CA GLN A 5 3.12 17.28 3.67
C GLN A 5 2.33 17.52 2.36
N GLY A 6 2.07 16.46 1.59
CA GLY A 6 1.30 16.54 0.36
C GLY A 6 -0.20 16.70 0.62
N LYS A 7 -0.90 17.22 -0.38
CA LYS A 7 -2.35 17.41 -0.33
C LYS A 7 -3.05 16.05 -0.19
N PRO A 8 -4.24 15.99 0.44
CA PRO A 8 -4.97 14.73 0.62
C PRO A 8 -5.19 13.94 -0.68
N HIS A 9 -5.44 14.62 -1.81
CA HIS A 9 -5.62 13.96 -3.11
C HIS A 9 -4.36 13.27 -3.63
N GLU A 10 -3.18 13.87 -3.46
CA GLU A 10 -1.91 13.24 -3.87
C GLU A 10 -1.66 11.98 -3.07
N ARG A 11 -2.02 12.01 -1.78
CA ARG A 11 -1.87 10.87 -0.88
C ARG A 11 -2.82 9.74 -1.24
N SER A 12 -4.09 10.05 -1.49
CA SER A 12 -5.06 9.04 -1.94
C SER A 12 -4.67 8.45 -3.30
N ALA A 13 -4.16 9.26 -4.24
CA ALA A 13 -3.67 8.74 -5.53
C ALA A 13 -2.48 7.77 -5.39
N ILE A 14 -1.60 7.98 -4.40
CA ILE A 14 -0.52 7.05 -4.08
C ILE A 14 -1.09 5.78 -3.45
N ILE A 15 -2.05 5.90 -2.53
CA ILE A 15 -2.67 4.76 -1.86
C ILE A 15 -3.43 3.90 -2.88
N GLU A 16 -4.19 4.49 -3.79
CA GLU A 16 -4.89 3.77 -4.86
C GLU A 16 -3.93 2.98 -5.75
N LYS A 17 -2.71 3.48 -5.97
CA LYS A 17 -1.65 2.75 -6.70
C LYS A 17 -1.01 1.63 -5.87
N LEU A 18 -1.05 1.73 -4.54
CA LEU A 18 -0.54 0.70 -3.64
C LEU A 18 -1.55 -0.44 -3.44
N VAL A 19 -2.85 -0.15 -3.53
CA VAL A 19 -3.88 -1.17 -3.56
C VAL A 19 -3.65 -2.11 -4.76
N GLY A 20 -3.67 -3.41 -4.51
CA GLY A 20 -3.35 -4.49 -5.44
C GLY A 20 -1.86 -4.83 -5.53
N GLN A 21 -0.96 -4.04 -4.94
CA GLN A 21 0.48 -4.27 -4.99
C GLN A 21 1.17 -4.16 -3.63
N ILE A 22 0.43 -3.93 -2.54
CA ILE A 22 1.02 -3.52 -1.26
C ILE A 22 1.95 -4.58 -0.69
N VAL A 23 1.60 -5.87 -0.87
CA VAL A 23 2.35 -7.03 -0.42
C VAL A 23 3.67 -7.17 -1.16
N ARG A 24 3.64 -6.98 -2.48
CA ARG A 24 4.84 -7.02 -3.32
C ARG A 24 5.74 -5.83 -3.03
N MET A 25 5.17 -4.64 -2.85
CA MET A 25 5.95 -3.43 -2.53
C MET A 25 6.52 -3.47 -1.11
N SER A 26 5.85 -4.11 -0.14
CA SER A 26 6.37 -4.26 1.22
C SER A 26 7.62 -5.16 1.28
N GLN A 27 7.83 -6.03 0.30
CA GLN A 27 9.01 -6.90 0.19
C GLN A 27 10.21 -6.25 -0.52
N GLN A 28 10.02 -5.10 -1.15
CA GLN A 28 11.09 -4.38 -1.86
C GLN A 28 11.90 -3.51 -0.89
N LYS A 29 13.24 -3.61 -0.94
CA LYS A 29 14.18 -2.90 -0.04
C LYS A 29 13.92 -1.40 0.13
N PHE A 30 13.46 -0.73 -0.93
CA PHE A 30 13.23 0.72 -0.92
C PHE A 30 11.75 1.11 -0.82
N ALA A 31 10.85 0.31 -1.40
CA ALA A 31 9.42 0.61 -1.40
C ALA A 31 8.72 0.26 -0.09
N SER A 32 9.29 -0.64 0.73
CA SER A 32 8.80 -0.91 2.08
C SER A 32 8.65 0.36 2.92
N ASN A 33 9.62 1.27 2.85
CA ASN A 33 9.58 2.56 3.53
C ASN A 33 8.39 3.44 3.09
N VAL A 34 7.98 3.31 1.82
CA VAL A 34 6.84 4.04 1.26
C VAL A 34 5.53 3.43 1.75
N VAL A 35 5.46 2.09 1.80
CA VAL A 35 4.30 1.35 2.35
C VAL A 35 4.10 1.70 3.83
N GLU A 36 5.16 1.70 4.64
CA GLU A 36 5.09 2.07 6.06
C GLU A 36 4.58 3.50 6.25
N LYS A 37 5.08 4.47 5.46
CA LYS A 37 4.58 5.84 5.51
C LYS A 37 3.13 5.92 5.05
N CYS A 38 2.72 5.18 4.03
CA CYS A 38 1.31 5.16 3.59
C CYS A 38 0.39 4.64 4.69
N LEU A 39 0.74 3.51 5.34
CA LEU A 39 -0.03 2.96 6.45
C LEU A 39 -0.09 3.89 7.67
N THR A 40 0.96 4.71 7.87
CA THR A 40 1.02 5.71 8.95
C THR A 40 0.11 6.91 8.71
N PHE A 41 0.05 7.38 7.46
CA PHE A 41 -0.66 8.62 7.15
C PHE A 41 -2.05 8.40 6.57
N CYS A 42 -2.35 7.28 5.90
CA CYS A 42 -3.65 7.03 5.27
C CYS A 42 -4.86 7.20 6.21
N SER A 43 -6.02 7.49 5.63
CA SER A 43 -7.27 7.54 6.38
C SER A 43 -7.63 6.16 6.95
N THR A 44 -8.52 6.13 7.94
CA THR A 44 -8.97 4.85 8.54
C THR A 44 -9.56 3.91 7.50
N ALA A 45 -10.31 4.43 6.52
CA ALA A 45 -10.90 3.63 5.45
C ALA A 45 -9.83 3.02 4.53
N GLU A 46 -8.89 3.85 4.06
CA GLU A 46 -7.76 3.40 3.24
C GLU A 46 -6.89 2.39 3.98
N ARG A 47 -6.63 2.61 5.28
CA ARG A 47 -5.87 1.68 6.12
C ARG A 47 -6.53 0.31 6.17
N GLN A 48 -7.85 0.25 6.31
CA GLN A 48 -8.58 -1.01 6.32
C GLN A 48 -8.47 -1.73 4.98
N LEU A 49 -8.53 -1.02 3.85
CA LEU A 49 -8.30 -1.62 2.53
C LEU A 49 -6.91 -2.25 2.42
N LEU A 50 -5.88 -1.49 2.75
CA LEU A 50 -4.49 -1.93 2.69
C LEU A 50 -4.20 -3.11 3.64
N VAL A 51 -4.73 -3.07 4.86
CA VAL A 51 -4.58 -4.15 5.84
C VAL A 51 -5.35 -5.40 5.41
N ASN A 52 -6.57 -5.25 4.89
CA ASN A 52 -7.33 -6.39 4.36
C ASN A 52 -6.62 -7.06 3.20
N GLU A 53 -5.93 -6.29 2.34
CA GLU A 53 -5.13 -6.86 1.26
C GLU A 53 -3.92 -7.65 1.80
N ILE A 54 -3.21 -7.12 2.81
CA ILE A 54 -2.09 -7.83 3.46
C ILE A 54 -2.55 -9.09 4.19
N LEU A 55 -3.72 -9.06 4.83
CA LEU A 55 -4.28 -10.21 5.54
C LEU A 55 -4.96 -11.22 4.60
N GLY A 56 -5.43 -10.75 3.44
CA GLY A 56 -6.07 -11.54 2.39
C GLY A 56 -5.11 -12.02 1.30
N SER A 57 -3.83 -11.68 1.37
CA SER A 57 -2.84 -12.07 0.36
C SER A 57 -2.42 -13.53 0.51
N THR A 58 -3.28 -14.39 -0.03
CA THR A 58 -2.94 -15.71 -0.56
C THR A 58 -3.50 -15.79 -1.98
N ASP A 59 -2.95 -15.03 -2.93
CA ASP A 59 -3.18 -15.31 -4.35
C ASP A 59 -1.97 -14.99 -5.25
N GLU A 60 -0.76 -14.90 -4.67
CA GLU A 60 0.47 -15.23 -5.44
C GLU A 60 0.64 -16.76 -5.45
N ASN A 61 -0.42 -17.47 -5.80
CA ASN A 61 -0.37 -18.83 -6.31
C ASN A 61 -0.91 -18.78 -7.73
N GLU A 62 -0.32 -17.93 -8.57
CA GLU A 62 -0.45 -18.08 -10.02
C GLU A 62 0.21 -19.42 -10.37
N PRO A 63 -0.55 -20.45 -10.76
CA PRO A 63 0.07 -21.68 -11.22
C PRO A 63 0.88 -21.33 -12.47
N LEU A 64 2.18 -21.63 -12.43
CA LEU A 64 3.05 -21.58 -13.59
C LEU A 64 2.34 -22.27 -14.77
N GLN A 65 1.88 -21.48 -15.73
CA GLN A 65 1.46 -21.93 -17.06
C GLN A 65 2.70 -22.12 -17.93
#